data_AF-A0A935CPL0-F1
#
_entry.id   AF-A0A935CPL0-F1
#
_cell.length_a   1.000
_cell.length_b   1.000
_cell.length_c   1.000
_cell.angle_alpha   90.00
_cell.angle_beta   90.00
_cell.angle_gamma   90.00
#
_symmetry.space_group_name_H-M   'P 1'
#
loop_
_entity.id
_entity.type
_entity.pdbx_description
1 polymer ?
#
loop_
_entity_poly.entity_id
_entity_poly.type
_entity_poly.pdbx_seq_one_letter_code
_entity_poly.pdbx_strand_id
1 'polypeptide(L)' 'MGGEINSDMPRYWVEKVVDALNEAGKPLKGSNVLVLGVAYKKDIDDVRESPALDVIELLRHKGADVRYHETLREN' A
#
# COMPACT_ATOMS: atom_id res chain seq x y z
N MET A 1 16.16 -6.83 23.08
CA MET A 1 14.81 -7.13 22.59
C MET A 1 14.38 -5.97 21.73
N GLY A 2 14.41 -6.12 20.41
CA GLY A 2 14.20 -5.02 19.48
C GLY A 2 14.60 -5.50 18.10
N GLY A 3 13.70 -6.24 17.45
CA GLY A 3 14.03 -6.96 16.22
C GLY A 3 12.87 -7.72 15.58
N GLU A 4 11.61 -7.45 15.97
CA GLU A 4 10.47 -7.81 15.13
C GLU A 4 10.07 -6.55 14.38
N ILE A 5 10.73 -6.30 13.25
CA ILE A 5 10.28 -5.29 12.29
C ILE A 5 9.02 -5.86 11.65
N ASN A 6 7.89 -5.62 12.33
CA ASN A 6 6.58 -5.24 11.81
C ASN A 6 6.16 -5.80 10.44
N SER A 7 6.28 -7.10 10.21
CA SER A 7 5.80 -7.80 9.02
C SER A 7 4.27 -7.75 8.81
N ASP A 8 3.54 -7.11 9.73
CA ASP A 8 2.08 -6.93 9.68
C ASP A 8 1.63 -5.55 9.19
N MET A 9 2.54 -4.58 9.03
CA MET A 9 2.16 -3.22 8.63
C MET A 9 1.45 -3.14 7.26
N PRO A 10 1.86 -3.87 6.22
CA PRO A 10 1.12 -3.86 4.95
C PRO A 10 -0.29 -4.45 5.08
N ARG A 11 -0.45 -5.51 5.87
CA ARG A 11 -1.76 -6.16 6.08
C ARG A 11 -2.72 -5.23 6.82
N TYR A 12 -2.23 -4.54 7.84
CA TYR A 12 -3.00 -3.55 8.58
C TYR A 12 -3.61 -2.49 7.65
N TRP A 13 -2.81 -1.94 6.73
CA TRP A 13 -3.31 -0.93 5.79
C TRP A 13 -4.29 -1.50 4.77
N VAL A 14 -4.07 -2.73 4.30
CA VAL A 14 -5.03 -3.43 3.43
C VAL A 14 -6.37 -3.63 4.12
N GLU A 15 -6.38 -4.02 5.40
CA GLU A 15 -7.60 -4.16 6.20
C GLU A 15 -8.33 -2.81 6.32
N LYS A 16 -7.61 -1.71 6.56
CA LYS A 16 -8.23 -0.38 6.59
C LYS A 16 -8.91 0.02 5.29
N VAL A 17 -8.32 -0.34 4.14
CA VAL A 17 -8.97 -0.12 2.83
C VAL A 17 -10.21 -0.98 2.67
N VAL A 18 -10.18 -2.25 3.12
CA VAL A 18 -11.34 -3.15 3.10
C VAL A 18 -12.47 -2.60 3.96
N ASP A 19 -12.16 -2.18 5.19
CA ASP A 19 -13.14 -1.60 6.12
C ASP A 19 -13.81 -0.36 5.52
N ALA A 20 -13.02 0.58 4.98
CA ALA A 20 -13.54 1.80 4.36
C ALA A 20 -14.42 1.52 3.14
N LEU A 21 -14.07 0.53 2.31
CA LEU A 21 -14.90 0.12 1.18
C LEU A 21 -16.21 -0.54 1.65
N ASN A 22 -16.15 -1.37 2.70
CA ASN A 22 -17.32 -2.01 3.28
C ASN A 22 -18.29 -1.00 3.90
N GLU A 23 -17.79 0.03 4.59
CA GLU A 23 -18.61 1.16 5.07
C GLU A 23 -19.36 1.86 3.92
N ALA A 24 -18.75 1.90 2.73
CA ALA A 24 -19.36 2.41 1.52
C ALA A 24 -20.19 1.37 0.73
N GLY A 25 -20.37 0.15 1.26
CA GLY A 25 -21.10 -0.93 0.59
C GLY A 25 -20.43 -1.47 -0.67
N LYS A 26 -19.10 -1.30 -0.81
CA LYS A 26 -18.31 -1.71 -1.97
C LYS A 26 -17.36 -2.86 -1.61
N PRO A 27 -17.23 -3.90 -2.45
CA PRO A 27 -16.21 -4.92 -2.25
C PRO A 27 -14.83 -4.38 -2.64
N LEU A 28 -13.76 -4.91 -2.03
CA LEU A 28 -12.39 -4.65 -2.49
C LEU A 28 -12.16 -5.19 -3.91
N LYS A 29 -12.63 -6.41 -4.19
CA LYS A 29 -12.47 -7.04 -5.51
C LYS A 29 -13.23 -6.24 -6.58
N GLY A 30 -12.52 -5.82 -7.62
CA GLY A 30 -13.04 -4.98 -8.69
C GLY A 30 -13.13 -3.48 -8.36
N SER A 31 -12.72 -3.06 -7.15
CA SER A 31 -12.63 -1.64 -6.83
C SER A 31 -11.36 -1.03 -7.41
N ASN A 32 -11.49 0.20 -7.91
CA ASN A 32 -10.36 1.02 -8.34
C ASN A 32 -9.73 1.71 -7.12
N VAL A 33 -8.44 1.47 -6.87
CA VAL A 33 -7.67 2.08 -5.78
C VAL A 33 -6.53 2.90 -6.36
N LEU A 34 -6.42 4.17 -5.95
CA LEU A 34 -5.29 5.04 -6.30
C LEU A 34 -4.41 5.24 -5.06
N VAL A 35 -3.19 4.76 -5.10
CA VAL A 35 -2.19 4.96 -4.04
C VAL A 35 -1.32 6.17 -4.37
N LEU A 36 -1.29 7.16 -3.48
CA LEU A 36 -0.55 8.41 -3.67
C LEU A 36 0.65 8.46 -2.72
N GLY A 37 1.79 8.93 -3.21
CA GLY A 37 3.00 9.12 -2.41
C GLY A 37 3.72 7.80 -2.11
N VAL A 38 3.86 6.94 -3.12
CA VAL A 38 4.69 5.73 -3.06
C VAL A 38 6.16 6.17 -3.04
N ALA A 39 6.62 6.76 -1.93
CA ALA A 39 7.95 7.32 -1.78
C ALA A 39 9.02 6.27 -2.15
N TYR A 40 9.53 6.35 -3.37
CA TYR A 40 10.68 5.58 -3.82
C TYR A 40 11.91 6.36 -3.32
N LYS A 41 12.40 6.02 -2.13
CA LYS A 41 13.66 6.60 -1.64
C LYS A 41 14.80 6.09 -2.52
N LYS A 42 15.13 6.86 -3.54
CA LYS A 42 16.21 6.60 -4.49
C LYS A 42 17.61 6.62 -3.84
N ASP A 43 17.75 7.14 -2.63
CA ASP A 43 19.01 7.28 -1.89
C ASP A 43 19.28 6.18 -0.85
N ILE A 44 18.46 5.13 -0.83
CA ILE A 44 18.75 3.94 -0.03
C ILE A 44 18.95 2.81 -1.03
N ASP A 45 20.16 2.23 -1.04
CA ASP A 45 20.56 1.05 -1.83
C ASP A 45 19.70 -0.21 -1.55
N ASP A 46 18.59 -0.06 -0.83
CA ASP A 46 17.64 -1.09 -0.47
C ASP A 46 16.25 -0.75 -1.03
N VAL A 47 16.15 -0.82 -2.35
CA VAL A 47 14.90 -0.78 -3.13
C VAL A 47 13.96 -1.97 -2.84
N ARG A 48 14.28 -2.81 -1.85
CA ARG A 48 13.65 -4.11 -1.62
C ARG A 48 12.45 -4.09 -0.66
N GLU A 49 12.21 -3.02 0.11
CA GLU A 49 11.12 -3.01 1.10
C GLU A 49 10.45 -1.63 1.25
N SER A 50 9.89 -1.04 0.19
CA SER A 50 8.95 0.07 0.39
C SER A 50 7.61 -0.51 0.88
N PRO A 51 7.14 -0.21 2.11
CA PRO A 51 5.90 -0.77 2.64
C PRO A 51 4.69 -0.46 1.77
N ALA A 52 4.74 0.62 0.97
CA ALA A 52 3.70 0.98 0.02
C ALA A 52 3.59 -0.01 -1.15
N LEU A 53 4.71 -0.59 -1.60
CA LEU A 53 4.70 -1.61 -2.65
C LEU A 53 4.05 -2.90 -2.15
N ASP A 54 4.35 -3.32 -0.92
CA ASP A 54 3.72 -4.49 -0.32
C ASP A 54 2.19 -4.31 -0.16
N VAL A 55 1.75 -3.12 0.21
CA VAL A 55 0.32 -2.78 0.27
C VAL A 55 -0.32 -2.86 -1.12
N ILE A 56 0.33 -2.30 -2.15
CA ILE A 56 -0.14 -2.35 -3.54
C ILE A 56 -0.29 -3.80 -4.01
N GLU A 57 0.71 -4.63 -3.77
CA GLU A 57 0.68 -6.04 -4.19
C GLU A 57 -0.38 -6.85 -3.43
N LEU A 58 -0.56 -6.62 -2.13
CA LEU A 58 -1.62 -7.27 -1.36
C LEU A 58 -3.03 -6.86 -1.83
N LEU A 59 -3.24 -5.59 -2.16
CA LEU A 59 -4.51 -5.10 -2.71
C LEU A 59 -4.81 -5.72 -4.08
N ARG A 60 -3.80 -5.80 -4.96
CA ARG A 60 -3.90 -6.48 -6.27
C ARG A 60 -4.20 -7.96 -6.12
N HIS A 61 -3.52 -8.66 -5.21
CA HIS A 61 -3.75 -10.07 -4.92
C HIS A 61 -5.19 -10.33 -4.43
N LYS A 62 -5.79 -9.37 -3.70
CA LYS A 62 -7.21 -9.42 -3.30
C LYS A 62 -8.19 -8.99 -4.41
N GLY A 63 -7.68 -8.64 -5.59
CA GLY A 63 -8.47 -8.38 -6.80
C GLY A 63 -8.89 -6.91 -6.98
N ALA A 64 -8.24 -5.95 -6.31
CA ALA A 64 -8.43 -4.54 -6.60
C ALA A 64 -7.66 -4.13 -7.88
N ASP A 65 -8.20 -3.16 -8.62
CA ASP A 65 -7.47 -2.49 -9.70
C ASP A 65 -6.69 -1.31 -9.11
N VAL A 66 -5.38 -1.50 -8.94
CA VAL A 66 -4.53 -0.56 -8.21
C VAL A 66 -3.64 0.23 -9.16
N ARG A 67 -3.84 1.56 -9.16
CA ARG A 67 -2.94 2.55 -9.76
C ARG A 67 -2.17 3.27 -8.66
N TYR A 68 -0.98 3.75 -8.96
CA TYR A 68 -0.19 4.50 -8.01
C TYR A 68 0.52 5.69 -8.66
N HIS A 69 0.82 6.71 -7.86
CA HIS A 69 1.54 7.90 -8.28
C HIS A 69 2.54 8.35 -7.23
N GLU A 70 3.71 8.80 -7.69
CA GLU A 70 4.72 9.47 -6.90
C GLU A 70 4.62 10.97 -7.11
N THR A 71 4.46 11.72 -6.03
CA THR A 71 4.67 13.17 -6.07
C THR A 71 5.99 13.44 -5.37
N LEU A 72 7.05 13.54 -6.16
CA LEU A 72 8.29 14.16 -5.68
C LEU A 72 7.95 15.61 -5.33
N ARG A 73 8.07 15.99 -4.06
CA ARG A 73 8.13 17.40 -3.69
C ARG A 73 9.52 17.90 -4.03
N GLU A 74 9.63 18.68 -5.10
CA GLU A 74 10.78 19.57 -5.29
C GLU A 74 10.66 20.69 -4.25
N ASN A 75 11.60 20.73 -3.30
CA ASN A 75 12.03 21.95 -2.65
C ASN A 75 13.45 21.80 -2.12
#